data_AF-K4L281-F1
#
_entry.id   AF-K4L281-F1
#
_cell.length_a   1.000
_cell.length_b   1.000
_cell.length_c   1.000
_cell.angle_alpha   90.00
_cell.angle_beta   90.00
_cell.angle_gamma   90.00
#
_symmetry.space_group_name_H-M   'P 1'
#
loop_
_entity.id
_entity.type
_entity.pdbx_description
1 polymer ?
#
loop_
_entity_poly.entity_id
_entity_poly.type
_entity_poly.pdbx_seq_one_letter_code
_entity_poly.pdbx_strand_id
1 'polypeptide(L)'
;MNLDNLFLRIKEEFPKNAIEIKECLMLLSESIDSAMSDIQKASDAAYKDRNFDRIEELTQVARSVNGVQGNIDKYISDLELEDVKEEVEVIKQQEQEQQLENRKLPNYSDYIVDGNIPYGLYEDFTHKCPAAFSILGTKIEARQWKDVLLLTCQVLAKKDTQRFLGFAADPTMQGKKVNYFSKNTEKMRKPVKLDNTDVYIETNMSSNQIRNVIAKILRKYDVKITDYNVFLRADYTALHE
;
A
#
# COMPACT_ATOMS: atom_id res chain seq x y z
N MET A 1 -31.81 -2.96 -0.07
CA MET A 1 -30.60 -2.57 0.69
C MET A 1 -29.68 -1.83 -0.28
N ASN A 2 -29.31 -0.59 0.00
CA ASN A 2 -28.32 0.14 -0.82
C ASN A 2 -26.90 -0.28 -0.41
N LEU A 3 -25.92 -0.01 -1.28
CA LEU A 3 -24.54 -0.51 -1.13
C LEU A 3 -23.87 -0.01 0.17
N ASP A 4 -24.12 1.24 0.56
CA ASP A 4 -23.56 1.80 1.80
C ASP A 4 -24.12 1.09 3.05
N ASN A 5 -25.43 0.77 3.08
CA ASN A 5 -26.04 0.00 4.17
C ASN A 5 -25.60 -1.47 4.15
N LEU A 6 -25.31 -2.04 2.97
CA LEU A 6 -24.73 -3.37 2.84
C LEU A 6 -23.32 -3.41 3.45
N PHE A 7 -22.44 -2.46 3.11
CA PHE A 7 -21.10 -2.41 3.70
C PHE A 7 -21.14 -2.15 5.20
N LEU A 8 -22.03 -1.30 5.68
CA LEU A 8 -22.24 -1.13 7.12
C LEU A 8 -22.63 -2.45 7.79
N ARG A 9 -23.62 -3.17 7.24
CA ARG A 9 -24.07 -4.46 7.76
C ARG A 9 -22.99 -5.54 7.71
N ILE A 10 -22.22 -5.61 6.63
CA ILE A 10 -21.10 -6.54 6.49
C ILE A 10 -20.01 -6.18 7.51
N LYS A 11 -19.71 -4.90 7.73
CA LYS A 11 -18.75 -4.47 8.78
C LYS A 11 -19.22 -4.88 10.17
N GLU A 12 -20.51 -4.71 10.48
CA GLU A 12 -21.07 -5.01 11.81
C GLU A 12 -21.26 -6.52 12.05
N GLU A 13 -21.83 -7.26 11.10
CA GLU A 13 -22.22 -8.66 11.27
C GLU A 13 -21.14 -9.64 10.77
N PHE A 14 -20.33 -9.25 9.78
CA PHE A 14 -19.34 -10.11 9.10
C PHE A 14 -17.98 -9.39 8.88
N PRO A 15 -17.36 -8.83 9.93
CA PRO A 15 -16.17 -7.96 9.80
C PRO A 15 -15.00 -8.62 9.07
N LYS A 16 -14.83 -9.96 9.20
CA LYS A 16 -13.80 -10.71 8.47
C LYS A 16 -14.02 -10.63 6.96
N ASN A 17 -15.26 -10.80 6.50
CA ASN A 17 -15.60 -10.67 5.09
C ASN A 17 -15.47 -9.22 4.61
N ALA A 18 -15.78 -8.22 5.46
CA ALA A 18 -15.54 -6.82 5.11
C ALA A 18 -14.07 -6.55 4.77
N ILE A 19 -13.15 -7.11 5.57
CA ILE A 19 -11.70 -6.97 5.36
C ILE A 19 -11.26 -7.69 4.08
N GLU A 20 -11.67 -8.95 3.88
CA GLU A 20 -11.32 -9.74 2.71
C GLU A 20 -11.82 -9.08 1.40
N ILE A 21 -13.06 -8.59 1.40
CA ILE A 21 -13.63 -7.85 0.27
C ILE A 21 -12.81 -6.60 -0.01
N LYS A 22 -12.42 -5.85 1.02
CA LYS A 22 -11.57 -4.65 0.87
C LYS A 22 -10.21 -5.01 0.27
N GLU A 23 -9.57 -6.08 0.72
CA GLU A 23 -8.28 -6.54 0.20
C GLU A 23 -8.38 -6.93 -1.27
N CYS A 24 -9.43 -7.66 -1.65
CA CYS A 24 -9.68 -8.01 -3.04
C CYS A 24 -9.89 -6.76 -3.92
N LEU A 25 -10.61 -5.75 -3.39
CA LEU A 25 -10.80 -4.47 -4.07
C LEU A 25 -9.48 -3.69 -4.20
N MET A 26 -8.59 -3.75 -3.21
CA MET A 26 -7.25 -3.15 -3.30
C MET A 26 -6.41 -3.82 -4.39
N LEU A 27 -6.42 -5.15 -4.48
CA LEU A 27 -5.73 -5.90 -5.55
C LEU A 27 -6.32 -5.59 -6.94
N LEU A 28 -7.64 -5.44 -7.03
CA LEU A 28 -8.32 -5.04 -8.26
C LEU A 28 -7.93 -3.60 -8.65
N SER A 29 -7.85 -2.69 -7.69
CA SER A 29 -7.38 -1.31 -7.87
C SER A 29 -5.96 -1.28 -8.46
N GLU A 30 -5.03 -2.08 -7.93
CA GLU A 30 -3.68 -2.21 -8.49
C GLU A 30 -3.68 -2.75 -9.94
N SER A 31 -4.55 -3.71 -10.23
CA SER A 31 -4.68 -4.29 -11.58
C SER A 31 -5.24 -3.29 -12.59
N ILE A 32 -6.19 -2.45 -12.16
CA ILE A 32 -6.79 -1.39 -12.97
C ILE A 32 -5.79 -0.27 -13.23
N ASP A 33 -5.00 0.12 -12.24
CA ASP A 33 -3.86 1.03 -12.40
C ASP A 33 -2.89 0.52 -13.48
N SER A 34 -2.60 -0.79 -13.48
CA SER A 34 -1.77 -1.40 -14.53
C SER A 34 -2.43 -1.32 -15.91
N ALA A 35 -3.73 -1.58 -16.01
CA ALA A 35 -4.47 -1.46 -17.27
C ALA A 35 -4.45 -0.03 -17.81
N MET A 36 -4.60 0.98 -16.94
CA MET A 36 -4.50 2.39 -17.32
C MET A 36 -3.12 2.75 -17.86
N SER A 37 -2.05 2.20 -17.26
CA SER A 37 -0.68 2.36 -17.78
C SER A 37 -0.51 1.75 -19.18
N ASP A 38 -1.14 0.62 -19.46
CA ASP A 38 -1.09 0.00 -20.79
C ASP A 38 -1.92 0.75 -21.84
N ILE A 39 -3.07 1.31 -21.44
CA ILE A 39 -3.85 2.22 -22.29
C ILE A 39 -3.02 3.45 -22.67
N GLN A 40 -2.31 4.06 -21.72
CA GLN A 40 -1.45 5.20 -22.01
C GLN A 40 -0.39 4.88 -23.07
N LYS A 41 0.30 3.73 -22.95
CA LYS A 41 1.29 3.29 -23.94
C LYS A 41 0.68 3.10 -25.33
N ALA A 42 -0.53 2.55 -25.39
CA ALA A 42 -1.24 2.38 -26.65
C ALA A 42 -1.62 3.73 -27.26
N SER A 43 -2.03 4.70 -26.45
CA SER A 43 -2.35 6.07 -26.88
C SER A 43 -1.11 6.76 -27.44
N ASP A 44 0.03 6.67 -26.76
CA ASP A 44 1.30 7.25 -27.21
C ASP A 44 1.75 6.68 -28.57
N ALA A 45 1.54 5.38 -28.79
CA ALA A 45 1.78 4.75 -30.09
C ALA A 45 0.85 5.28 -31.17
N ALA A 46 -0.45 5.40 -30.87
CA ALA A 46 -1.44 5.94 -31.81
C ALA A 46 -1.17 7.40 -32.19
N TYR A 47 -0.67 8.23 -31.26
CA TYR A 47 -0.21 9.60 -31.56
C TYR A 47 0.98 9.63 -32.52
N LYS A 48 1.96 8.73 -32.35
CA LYS A 48 3.11 8.62 -33.27
C LYS A 48 2.67 8.26 -34.69
N ASP A 49 1.70 7.35 -34.78
CA ASP A 49 1.16 6.88 -36.06
C ASP A 49 0.09 7.82 -36.65
N ARG A 50 -0.25 8.91 -35.93
CA ARG A 50 -1.34 9.86 -36.27
C ARG A 50 -2.69 9.16 -36.50
N ASN A 51 -2.94 8.07 -35.78
CA ASN A 51 -4.18 7.31 -35.85
C ASN A 51 -5.22 7.91 -34.88
N PHE A 52 -5.93 8.95 -35.36
CA PHE A 52 -6.88 9.70 -34.54
C PHE A 52 -8.11 8.90 -34.11
N ASP A 53 -8.60 7.98 -34.94
CA ASP A 53 -9.71 7.10 -34.59
C ASP A 53 -9.33 6.23 -33.38
N ARG A 54 -8.12 5.64 -33.40
CA ARG A 54 -7.63 4.83 -32.27
C ARG A 54 -7.40 5.65 -31.01
N ILE A 55 -6.97 6.90 -31.14
CA ILE A 55 -6.81 7.82 -30.00
C ILE A 55 -8.16 8.08 -29.33
N GLU A 56 -9.22 8.33 -30.12
CA GLU A 56 -10.56 8.55 -29.61
C GLU A 56 -11.09 7.31 -28.87
N GLU A 57 -10.96 6.12 -29.46
CA GLU A 57 -11.32 4.85 -28.82
C GLU A 57 -10.59 4.66 -27.48
N LEU A 58 -9.27 4.80 -27.46
CA LEU A 58 -8.47 4.60 -26.24
C LEU A 58 -8.80 5.62 -25.16
N THR A 59 -9.12 6.87 -25.55
CA THR A 59 -9.57 7.90 -24.61
C THR A 59 -10.90 7.53 -23.95
N GLN A 60 -11.83 6.95 -24.72
CA GLN A 60 -13.09 6.48 -24.17
C GLN A 60 -12.88 5.34 -23.17
N VAL A 61 -12.04 4.35 -23.53
CA VAL A 61 -11.69 3.24 -22.63
C VAL A 61 -11.04 3.76 -21.35
N ALA A 62 -10.07 4.67 -21.45
CA ALA A 62 -9.42 5.32 -20.31
C ALA A 62 -10.42 5.97 -19.34
N ARG A 63 -11.41 6.71 -19.88
CA ARG A 63 -12.45 7.34 -19.04
C ARG A 63 -13.30 6.30 -18.30
N SER A 64 -13.69 5.23 -18.98
CA SER A 64 -14.44 4.13 -18.36
C SER A 64 -13.64 3.46 -17.25
N VAL A 65 -12.36 3.15 -17.50
CA VAL A 65 -11.45 2.55 -16.53
C VAL A 65 -11.27 3.45 -15.31
N ASN A 66 -11.08 4.76 -15.51
CA ASN A 66 -10.97 5.72 -14.42
C ASN A 66 -12.27 5.85 -13.60
N GLY A 67 -13.44 5.73 -14.25
CA GLY A 67 -14.73 5.68 -13.56
C GLY A 67 -14.85 4.46 -12.64
N VAL A 68 -14.43 3.30 -13.12
CA VAL A 68 -14.40 2.06 -12.30
C VAL A 68 -13.41 2.20 -11.15
N GLN A 69 -12.22 2.76 -11.40
CA GLN A 69 -11.21 3.04 -10.37
C GLN A 69 -11.79 3.89 -9.22
N GLY A 70 -12.49 4.98 -9.55
CA GLY A 70 -13.11 5.84 -8.54
C GLY A 70 -14.19 5.13 -7.70
N ASN A 71 -14.96 4.22 -8.32
CA ASN A 71 -15.94 3.42 -7.57
C ASN A 71 -15.26 2.43 -6.63
N ILE A 72 -14.17 1.79 -7.07
CA ILE A 72 -13.40 0.86 -6.24
C ILE A 72 -12.76 1.58 -5.07
N ASP A 73 -12.16 2.74 -5.29
CA ASP A 73 -11.55 3.55 -4.22
C ASP A 73 -12.61 4.00 -3.20
N LYS A 74 -13.83 4.35 -3.66
CA LYS A 74 -14.96 4.60 -2.76
C LYS A 74 -15.28 3.37 -1.92
N TYR A 75 -15.43 2.20 -2.54
CA TYR A 75 -15.79 0.97 -1.82
C TYR A 75 -14.72 0.53 -0.82
N ILE A 76 -13.44 0.71 -1.16
CA ILE A 76 -12.32 0.48 -0.23
C ILE A 76 -12.46 1.39 1.00
N SER A 77 -12.80 2.66 0.80
CA SER A 77 -13.00 3.64 1.88
C SER A 77 -14.23 3.28 2.73
N ASP A 78 -15.34 2.93 2.10
CA ASP A 78 -16.59 2.56 2.80
C ASP A 78 -16.43 1.28 3.64
N LEU A 79 -15.54 0.37 3.24
CA LEU A 79 -15.17 -0.86 3.94
C LEU A 79 -14.05 -0.67 4.97
N GLU A 80 -13.49 0.53 5.11
CA GLU A 80 -12.52 0.81 6.16
C GLU A 80 -13.22 0.71 7.53
N LEU A 81 -12.62 -0.08 8.43
CA LEU A 81 -13.05 -0.17 9.82
C LEU A 81 -12.32 0.97 10.54
N GLU A 82 -13.08 1.92 11.08
CA GLU A 82 -12.54 2.95 11.96
C GLU A 82 -11.76 2.25 13.08
N ASP A 83 -10.51 2.65 13.31
CA ASP A 83 -9.67 2.05 14.35
C ASP A 83 -10.43 2.13 15.69
N VAL A 84 -10.85 0.97 16.21
CA VAL A 84 -11.58 0.80 17.49
C VAL A 84 -10.68 1.12 18.70
N LYS A 85 -9.70 2.03 18.55
CA LYS A 85 -8.88 2.52 19.65
C LYS A 85 -9.63 3.54 20.50
N GLU A 86 -10.49 4.37 19.91
CA GLU A 86 -11.19 5.41 20.67
C GLU A 86 -12.43 4.88 21.43
N GLU A 87 -13.14 3.88 20.93
CA GLU A 87 -14.29 3.30 21.66
C GLU A 87 -13.87 2.43 22.85
N VAL A 88 -12.71 1.75 22.78
CA VAL A 88 -12.23 0.87 23.86
C VAL A 88 -11.78 1.66 25.10
N GLU A 89 -11.33 2.92 24.95
CA GLU A 89 -10.98 3.77 26.10
C GLU A 89 -12.21 4.35 26.80
N VAL A 90 -13.29 4.62 26.08
CA VAL A 90 -14.55 5.13 26.65
C VAL A 90 -15.29 4.02 27.41
N ILE A 91 -15.28 2.78 26.91
CA ILE A 91 -15.96 1.64 27.55
C ILE A 91 -15.29 1.26 28.88
N LYS A 92 -13.96 1.41 29.00
CA LYS A 92 -13.24 1.12 30.25
C LYS A 92 -13.61 2.03 31.44
N GLN A 93 -14.25 3.18 31.19
CA GLN A 93 -14.67 4.10 32.25
C GLN A 93 -16.13 3.94 32.68
N GLN A 94 -16.94 3.14 31.98
CA GLN A 94 -18.40 3.06 32.21
C GLN A 94 -18.90 1.71 32.71
N GLU A 95 -18.02 0.76 33.05
CA GLU A 95 -18.41 -0.51 33.68
C GLU A 95 -18.58 -0.38 35.21
N GLN A 96 -19.48 0.50 35.64
CA GLN A 96 -20.24 0.28 36.87
C GLN A 96 -21.73 0.40 36.56
N GLU A 97 -22.40 -0.75 36.72
CA GLU A 97 -23.85 -0.98 36.85
C GLU A 97 -24.67 -1.36 35.59
N GLN A 98 -24.79 -2.70 35.46
CA GLN A 98 -26.00 -3.49 35.19
C GLN A 98 -26.68 -3.49 33.79
N GLN A 99 -26.32 -4.54 33.05
CA GLN A 99 -27.17 -5.53 32.35
C GLN A 99 -28.41 -5.09 31.55
N LEU A 100 -28.33 -5.23 30.24
CA LEU A 100 -29.31 -5.75 29.25
C LEU A 100 -28.58 -5.68 27.88
N GLU A 101 -28.52 -6.65 26.97
CA GLU A 101 -29.07 -7.98 26.81
C GLU A 101 -28.32 -8.59 25.60
N ASN A 102 -27.86 -9.85 25.68
CA ASN A 102 -27.56 -10.74 24.55
C ASN A 102 -26.83 -10.21 23.28
N ARG A 103 -25.64 -9.62 23.44
CA ARG A 103 -24.58 -9.75 22.42
C ARG A 103 -23.35 -10.35 23.09
N LYS A 104 -23.07 -11.63 22.82
CA LYS A 104 -21.71 -12.15 23.03
C LYS A 104 -20.82 -11.39 22.05
N LEU A 105 -20.26 -10.28 22.48
CA LEU A 105 -19.14 -9.65 21.79
C LEU A 105 -18.10 -10.76 21.59
N PRO A 106 -17.69 -11.05 20.33
CA PRO A 106 -16.60 -11.97 20.09
C PRO A 106 -15.39 -11.52 20.92
N ASN A 107 -14.69 -12.46 21.55
CA ASN A 107 -13.47 -12.10 22.24
C ASN A 107 -12.40 -11.77 21.19
N TYR A 108 -12.26 -10.47 20.87
CA TYR A 108 -11.37 -9.94 19.84
C TYR A 108 -9.88 -10.12 20.17
N SER A 109 -9.52 -10.59 21.38
CA SER A 109 -8.15 -10.86 21.81
C SER A 109 -7.41 -11.88 20.94
N ASP A 110 -8.15 -12.79 20.30
CA ASP A 110 -7.56 -13.93 19.58
C ASP A 110 -7.24 -13.60 18.10
N TYR A 111 -7.62 -12.41 17.63
CA TYR A 111 -7.41 -11.91 16.26
C TYR A 111 -6.42 -10.75 16.20
N ILE A 112 -5.80 -10.41 17.34
CA ILE A 112 -4.73 -9.42 17.40
C ILE A 112 -3.46 -10.10 16.88
N VAL A 113 -3.08 -9.85 15.63
CA VAL A 113 -1.66 -9.94 15.27
C VAL A 113 -0.99 -8.84 16.07
N ASP A 114 -0.16 -9.25 17.03
CA ASP A 114 0.59 -8.32 17.86
C ASP A 114 1.45 -7.45 16.93
N GLY A 115 1.01 -6.20 16.68
CA GLY A 115 1.69 -5.21 15.84
C GLY A 115 3.05 -4.78 16.39
N ASN A 116 3.54 -5.47 17.43
CA ASN A 116 4.89 -5.40 17.94
C ASN A 116 5.79 -6.56 17.51
N ILE A 117 5.29 -7.60 16.84
CA ILE A 117 6.14 -8.66 16.28
C ILE A 117 6.91 -8.10 15.09
N PRO A 118 8.25 -8.06 15.15
CA PRO A 118 9.06 -7.59 14.05
C PRO A 118 9.29 -8.70 13.03
N TYR A 119 9.02 -8.40 11.75
CA TYR A 119 9.33 -9.25 10.61
C TYR A 119 10.54 -8.70 9.85
N GLY A 120 11.56 -9.53 9.62
CA GLY A 120 12.73 -9.13 8.86
C GLY A 120 12.48 -9.07 7.34
N LEU A 121 13.38 -8.43 6.60
CA LEU A 121 13.29 -8.37 5.13
C LEU A 121 13.66 -9.69 4.40
N TYR A 122 13.89 -10.77 5.13
CA TYR A 122 14.05 -12.11 4.55
C TYR A 122 12.69 -12.81 4.35
N GLU A 123 11.64 -12.30 4.97
CA GLU A 123 10.30 -12.85 4.91
C GLU A 123 9.65 -12.64 3.54
N ASP A 124 8.71 -13.53 3.22
CA ASP A 124 7.74 -13.33 2.15
C ASP A 124 6.60 -12.43 2.66
N PHE A 125 6.30 -11.37 1.92
CA PHE A 125 5.24 -10.41 2.23
C PHE A 125 4.07 -10.45 1.24
N THR A 126 3.95 -11.52 0.45
CA THR A 126 2.76 -11.74 -0.40
C THR A 126 1.51 -11.76 0.48
N HIS A 127 0.47 -11.01 0.10
CA HIS A 127 -0.79 -10.83 0.84
C HIS A 127 -0.69 -10.14 2.22
N LYS A 128 0.52 -9.82 2.69
CA LYS A 128 0.71 -9.20 4.01
C LYS A 128 0.53 -7.68 3.95
N CYS A 129 -0.15 -7.11 4.94
CA CYS A 129 -0.31 -5.67 5.08
C CYS A 129 0.63 -5.07 6.12
N PRO A 130 1.41 -4.02 5.79
CA PRO A 130 2.24 -3.34 6.77
C PRO A 130 1.37 -2.47 7.70
N ALA A 131 1.80 -2.37 8.95
CA ALA A 131 1.30 -1.41 9.93
C ALA A 131 2.35 -0.34 10.22
N ALA A 132 3.61 -0.76 10.32
CA ALA A 132 4.75 0.10 10.56
C ALA A 132 6.03 -0.58 10.06
N PHE A 133 7.13 0.15 10.04
CA PHE A 133 8.47 -0.41 9.94
C PHE A 133 9.39 0.28 10.94
N SER A 134 10.49 -0.37 11.32
CA SER A 134 11.56 0.26 12.07
C SER A 134 12.83 0.30 11.25
N ILE A 135 13.49 1.46 11.26
CA ILE A 135 14.79 1.66 10.63
C ILE A 135 15.64 2.52 11.57
N LEU A 136 16.91 2.14 11.79
CA LEU A 136 17.84 2.89 12.64
C LEU A 136 17.30 3.14 14.07
N GLY A 137 16.51 2.21 14.62
CA GLY A 137 15.93 2.31 15.96
C GLY A 137 14.63 3.12 16.06
N THR A 138 14.14 3.71 14.97
CA THR A 138 12.89 4.47 14.95
C THR A 138 11.78 3.67 14.29
N LYS A 139 10.63 3.51 14.97
CA LYS A 139 9.40 2.92 14.40
C LYS A 139 8.58 4.01 13.71
N ILE A 140 8.14 3.74 12.48
CA ILE A 140 7.40 4.67 11.61
C ILE A 140 6.17 3.95 11.09
N GLU A 141 4.99 4.55 11.26
CA GLU A 141 3.73 3.99 10.76
C GLU A 141 3.64 4.08 9.24
N ALA A 142 3.17 3.00 8.62
CA ALA A 142 2.99 2.89 7.19
C ALA A 142 1.94 1.82 6.88
N ARG A 143 0.82 2.23 6.28
CA ARG A 143 -0.34 1.36 6.04
C ARG A 143 -0.33 0.68 4.67
N GLN A 144 0.51 1.17 3.74
CA GLN A 144 0.70 0.59 2.41
C GLN A 144 2.18 0.34 2.14
N TRP A 145 2.49 -0.68 1.34
CA TRP A 145 3.88 -0.99 0.99
C TRP A 145 4.58 0.16 0.26
N LYS A 146 3.86 0.92 -0.57
CA LYS A 146 4.41 2.12 -1.21
C LYS A 146 4.87 3.15 -0.17
N ASP A 147 4.15 3.30 0.93
CA ASP A 147 4.49 4.24 2.00
C ASP A 147 5.72 3.75 2.76
N VAL A 148 5.84 2.43 2.99
CA VAL A 148 7.04 1.81 3.57
C VAL A 148 8.29 2.18 2.74
N LEU A 149 8.20 2.09 1.40
CA LEU A 149 9.30 2.48 0.51
C LEU A 149 9.61 3.98 0.59
N LEU A 150 8.59 4.83 0.45
CA LEU A 150 8.76 6.28 0.40
C LEU A 150 9.32 6.84 1.71
N LEU A 151 8.77 6.42 2.84
CA LEU A 151 9.23 6.85 4.16
C LEU A 151 10.66 6.33 4.46
N THR A 152 10.99 5.12 4.03
CA THR A 152 12.37 4.62 4.10
C THR A 152 13.33 5.50 3.30
N CYS A 153 12.96 5.85 2.06
CA CYS A 153 13.75 6.75 1.24
C CYS A 153 13.89 8.13 1.89
N GLN A 154 12.81 8.65 2.48
CA GLN A 154 12.82 9.95 3.17
C GLN A 154 13.79 9.95 4.36
N VAL A 155 13.78 8.90 5.18
CA VAL A 155 14.70 8.75 6.32
C VAL A 155 16.15 8.73 5.85
N LEU A 156 16.46 7.95 4.81
CA LEU A 156 17.83 7.77 4.33
C LEU A 156 18.35 8.98 3.54
N ALA A 157 17.50 9.66 2.78
CA ALA A 157 17.82 10.92 2.12
C ALA A 157 18.14 12.04 3.12
N LYS A 158 17.44 12.08 4.26
CA LYS A 158 17.77 12.98 5.37
C LYS A 158 19.11 12.64 6.04
N LYS A 159 19.46 11.35 6.11
CA LYS A 159 20.72 10.89 6.70
C LYS A 159 21.94 11.23 5.85
N ASP A 160 21.87 10.97 4.54
CA ASP A 160 22.91 11.35 3.58
C ASP A 160 22.25 11.60 2.22
N THR A 161 22.02 12.87 1.93
CA THR A 161 21.33 13.30 0.71
C THR A 161 22.16 13.02 -0.54
N GLN A 162 23.49 13.21 -0.49
CA GLN A 162 24.34 13.02 -1.67
C GLN A 162 24.38 11.55 -2.08
N ARG A 163 24.47 10.64 -1.10
CA ARG A 163 24.36 9.20 -1.33
C ARG A 163 23.01 8.83 -1.94
N PHE A 164 21.91 9.41 -1.46
CA PHE A 164 20.57 9.16 -2.03
C PHE A 164 20.46 9.63 -3.48
N LEU A 165 20.89 10.87 -3.76
CA LEU A 165 20.85 11.45 -5.10
C LEU A 165 21.64 10.61 -6.11
N GLY A 166 22.70 9.93 -5.65
CA GLY A 166 23.48 8.99 -6.45
C GLY A 166 22.68 7.81 -7.00
N PHE A 167 21.57 7.41 -6.38
CA PHE A 167 20.75 6.28 -6.83
C PHE A 167 20.20 6.47 -8.25
N ALA A 168 19.87 7.71 -8.62
CA ALA A 168 19.36 8.02 -9.96
C ALA A 168 20.38 7.73 -11.07
N ALA A 169 21.67 7.75 -10.75
CA ALA A 169 22.76 7.46 -11.68
C ALA A 169 23.34 6.05 -11.54
N ASP A 170 22.94 5.29 -10.51
CA ASP A 170 23.48 3.97 -10.20
C ASP A 170 22.68 2.85 -10.93
N PRO A 171 23.28 2.14 -11.91
CA PRO A 171 22.58 1.09 -12.65
C PRO A 171 22.13 -0.08 -11.76
N THR A 172 22.80 -0.32 -10.64
CA THR A 172 22.45 -1.42 -9.70
C THR A 172 21.19 -1.13 -8.89
N MET A 173 20.80 0.16 -8.84
CA MET A 173 19.60 0.67 -8.17
C MET A 173 18.41 0.80 -9.12
N GLN A 174 18.52 0.35 -10.37
CA GLN A 174 17.44 0.40 -11.35
C GLN A 174 16.75 -0.96 -11.56
N GLY A 175 15.49 -0.91 -11.97
CA GLY A 175 14.80 -2.08 -12.49
C GLY A 175 15.20 -2.37 -13.94
N LYS A 176 14.96 -3.60 -14.40
CA LYS A 176 15.35 -4.04 -15.77
C LYS A 176 14.64 -3.26 -16.89
N LYS A 177 13.38 -2.87 -16.66
CA LYS A 177 12.52 -2.16 -17.63
C LYS A 177 12.01 -0.81 -17.14
N VAL A 178 12.00 -0.61 -15.81
CA VAL A 178 11.43 0.55 -15.13
C VAL A 178 12.50 1.09 -14.20
N ASN A 179 12.70 2.40 -14.21
CA ASN A 179 13.65 3.04 -13.30
C ASN A 179 13.03 3.10 -11.90
N TYR A 180 13.77 2.67 -10.88
CA TYR A 180 13.28 2.80 -9.50
C TYR A 180 13.52 4.20 -8.95
N PHE A 181 14.67 4.79 -9.30
CA PHE A 181 15.07 6.14 -8.89
C PHE A 181 15.49 6.92 -10.13
N SER A 182 14.94 8.10 -10.35
CA SER A 182 15.26 8.89 -11.53
C SER A 182 14.96 10.38 -11.30
N LYS A 183 15.67 11.26 -12.01
CA LYS A 183 15.31 12.68 -12.11
C LYS A 183 14.25 12.95 -13.18
N ASN A 184 13.97 11.95 -14.03
CA ASN A 184 12.97 11.98 -15.09
C ASN A 184 12.00 10.79 -14.93
N THR A 185 10.71 11.06 -15.10
CA THR A 185 9.61 10.11 -14.96
C THR A 185 9.34 9.26 -16.21
N GLU A 186 9.96 9.54 -17.36
CA GLU A 186 9.69 8.87 -18.66
C GLU A 186 9.76 7.33 -18.62
N LYS A 187 10.64 6.75 -17.79
CA LYS A 187 10.79 5.29 -17.64
C LYS A 187 10.17 4.76 -16.34
N MET A 188 9.18 5.45 -15.81
CA MET A 188 8.48 5.13 -14.57
C MET A 188 6.97 5.00 -14.84
N ARG A 189 6.31 4.14 -14.08
CA ARG A 189 4.86 3.87 -14.14
C ARG A 189 4.09 4.73 -13.14
N LYS A 190 4.47 4.73 -11.86
CA LYS A 190 3.84 5.53 -10.80
C LYS A 190 4.90 6.27 -9.99
N PRO A 191 5.55 7.28 -10.58
CA PRO A 191 6.59 8.05 -9.91
C PRO A 191 6.00 8.95 -8.82
N VAL A 192 6.61 8.94 -7.65
CA VAL A 192 6.34 9.89 -6.57
C VAL A 192 7.61 10.69 -6.30
N LYS A 193 7.52 12.03 -6.32
CA LYS A 193 8.66 12.90 -6.02
C LYS A 193 8.98 12.81 -4.53
N LEU A 194 10.24 12.59 -4.19
CA LEU A 194 10.68 12.63 -2.79
C LEU A 194 10.91 14.06 -2.33
N ASP A 195 10.33 14.43 -1.19
CA ASP A 195 10.39 15.79 -0.64
C ASP A 195 11.83 16.29 -0.49
N ASN A 196 12.03 17.57 -0.85
CA ASN A 196 13.33 18.25 -0.77
C ASN A 196 14.45 17.62 -1.63
N THR A 197 14.08 16.83 -2.65
CA THR A 197 15.01 16.30 -3.65
C THR A 197 14.41 16.43 -5.06
N ASP A 198 15.25 16.28 -6.08
CA ASP A 198 14.80 16.18 -7.48
C ASP A 198 14.73 14.73 -7.97
N VAL A 199 14.56 13.78 -7.05
CA VAL A 199 14.47 12.35 -7.36
C VAL A 199 13.03 11.87 -7.21
N TYR A 200 12.57 11.18 -8.23
CA TYR A 200 11.31 10.44 -8.25
C TYR A 200 11.57 8.98 -7.92
N ILE A 201 10.62 8.37 -7.20
CA ILE A 201 10.64 6.97 -6.76
C ILE A 201 9.48 6.24 -7.40
N GLU A 202 9.73 5.07 -8.00
CA GLU A 202 8.68 4.20 -8.53
C GLU A 202 7.89 3.58 -7.38
N THR A 203 6.56 3.58 -7.48
CA THR A 203 5.69 3.01 -6.43
C THR A 203 4.77 1.89 -6.92
N ASN A 204 4.70 1.63 -8.22
CA ASN A 204 3.94 0.52 -8.79
C ASN A 204 4.77 -0.78 -8.77
N MET A 205 4.81 -1.40 -7.58
CA MET A 205 5.56 -2.61 -7.26
C MET A 205 4.84 -3.43 -6.20
N SER A 206 4.99 -4.76 -6.27
CA SER A 206 4.45 -5.66 -5.24
C SER A 206 5.20 -5.53 -3.91
N SER A 207 4.61 -6.01 -2.81
CA SER A 207 5.21 -6.03 -1.47
C SER A 207 6.63 -6.61 -1.46
N ASN A 208 6.84 -7.74 -2.13
CA ASN A 208 8.14 -8.39 -2.25
C ASN A 208 9.13 -7.62 -3.14
N GLN A 209 8.65 -6.95 -4.18
CA GLN A 209 9.51 -6.08 -4.99
C GLN A 209 9.97 -4.87 -4.17
N ILE A 210 9.08 -4.26 -3.39
CA ILE A 210 9.39 -3.16 -2.47
C ILE A 210 10.41 -3.60 -1.42
N ARG A 211 10.20 -4.76 -0.76
CA ARG A 211 11.16 -5.38 0.16
C ARG A 211 12.54 -5.52 -0.47
N ASN A 212 12.62 -6.02 -1.71
CA ASN A 212 13.89 -6.19 -2.41
C ASN A 212 14.59 -4.86 -2.70
N VAL A 213 13.83 -3.84 -3.08
CA VAL A 213 14.34 -2.47 -3.31
C VAL A 213 14.88 -1.91 -2.00
N ILE A 214 14.13 -2.01 -0.90
CA ILE A 214 14.56 -1.59 0.44
C ILE A 214 15.87 -2.29 0.81
N ALA A 215 15.98 -3.61 0.66
CA ALA A 215 17.20 -4.33 0.97
C ALA A 215 18.42 -3.84 0.15
N LYS A 216 18.21 -3.45 -1.12
CA LYS A 216 19.28 -2.82 -1.94
C LYS A 216 19.67 -1.45 -1.40
N ILE A 217 18.68 -0.61 -1.05
CA ILE A 217 18.91 0.71 -0.47
C ILE A 217 19.74 0.58 0.83
N LEU A 218 19.35 -0.32 1.74
CA LEU A 218 20.04 -0.50 3.02
C LEU A 218 21.51 -0.87 2.82
N ARG A 219 21.83 -1.74 1.86
CA ARG A 219 23.22 -2.08 1.50
C ARG A 219 24.01 -0.87 1.03
N LYS A 220 23.41 0.04 0.26
CA LYS A 220 24.07 1.29 -0.17
C LYS A 220 24.36 2.23 1.00
N TYR A 221 23.61 2.12 2.08
CA TYR A 221 23.76 2.91 3.30
C TYR A 221 24.55 2.18 4.41
N ASP A 222 25.10 1.00 4.11
CA ASP A 222 25.79 0.14 5.08
C ASP A 222 24.93 -0.19 6.31
N VAL A 223 23.60 -0.18 6.13
CA VAL A 223 22.63 -0.56 7.16
C VAL A 223 22.40 -2.07 7.06
N LYS A 224 22.55 -2.78 8.19
CA LYS A 224 22.30 -4.21 8.20
C LYS A 224 20.84 -4.48 7.96
N ILE A 225 20.56 -5.49 7.15
CA ILE A 225 19.18 -5.92 6.84
C ILE A 225 18.41 -6.31 8.12
N THR A 226 19.11 -6.84 9.13
CA THR A 226 18.56 -7.20 10.44
C THR A 226 18.12 -6.01 11.28
N ASP A 227 18.58 -4.80 10.95
CA ASP A 227 18.23 -3.58 11.67
C ASP A 227 16.97 -2.91 11.08
N TYR A 228 16.38 -3.55 10.06
CA TYR A 228 15.13 -3.15 9.44
C TYR A 228 14.06 -4.20 9.70
N ASN A 229 12.99 -3.78 10.38
CA ASN A 229 11.85 -4.65 10.68
C ASN A 229 10.57 -4.05 10.10
N VAL A 230 9.69 -4.91 9.63
CA VAL A 230 8.32 -4.58 9.26
C VAL A 230 7.41 -5.11 10.35
N PHE A 231 6.44 -4.31 10.76
CA PHE A 231 5.38 -4.73 11.66
C PHE A 231 4.13 -4.89 10.80
N LEU A 232 3.51 -6.05 10.91
CA LEU A 232 2.32 -6.37 10.14
C LEU A 232 1.09 -6.10 11.00
N ARG A 233 0.02 -5.67 10.34
CA ARG A 233 -1.32 -5.75 10.93
C ARG A 233 -1.95 -7.06 10.52
N ALA A 234 -2.96 -7.49 11.26
CA ALA A 234 -3.64 -8.76 11.05
C ALA A 234 -3.94 -8.99 9.57
N ASP A 235 -3.34 -10.05 9.06
CA ASP A 235 -3.55 -10.65 7.75
C ASP A 235 -4.43 -11.88 8.01
N TYR A 236 -5.68 -11.81 7.59
CA TYR A 236 -6.68 -12.85 7.86
C TYR A 236 -6.65 -13.99 6.83
N THR A 237 -5.67 -14.00 5.90
CA THR A 237 -5.56 -15.01 4.83
C THR A 237 -5.41 -16.44 5.36
N ALA A 238 -4.87 -16.63 6.58
CA ALA A 238 -4.66 -17.95 7.19
C ALA A 238 -5.94 -18.63 7.73
N LEU A 239 -7.12 -18.01 7.63
CA LEU A 239 -8.38 -18.61 8.08
C LEU A 239 -9.06 -19.51 7.03
N HIS A 240 -8.35 -19.87 5.96
CA HIS A 240 -8.87 -20.63 4.81
C HIS A 240 -8.27 -22.05 4.65
N GLU A 241 -7.80 -22.69 5.73
CA GLU A 241 -7.70 -24.17 5.79
C GLU A 241 -8.89 -24.78 6.53
#